data_AF-A0A1C6L0K9-F1
#
_entry.id   AF-A0A1C6L0K9-F1
#
_cell.length_a   1.000
_cell.length_b   1.000
_cell.length_c   1.000
_cell.angle_alpha   90.00
_cell.angle_beta   90.00
_cell.angle_gamma   90.00
#
_symmetry.space_group_name_H-M   'P 1'
#
loop_
_entity.id
_entity.type
_entity.pdbx_description
1 polymer ?
#
loop_
_entity_poly.entity_id
_entity_poly.type
_entity_poly.pdbx_seq_one_letter_code
_entity_poly.pdbx_strand_id
1 'polypeptide(L)'
;MIDMIMMTVLQAYPMYICAIPVILGGVMIRTRRRKKTGEKKIYLETLAFVLLCLSILLILAATCYSNEFFELFNLSNLSNLKEVHFDPSGFLQNILLISLAGSFHATINWVGNMVLFVPIGFFSMWISRINTHIKMKIVISCMIFSIVIELTQLCYGRLADVMDVVLNTTGGFIGCELFTYIMSLTENLKGRYKQVNKV
;
A
#
# COMPACT_ATOMS: atom_id res chain seq x y z
N MET A 1 11.20 -6.22 -19.41
CA MET A 1 10.67 -5.52 -18.20
C MET A 1 9.31 -6.07 -17.79
N ILE A 2 8.31 -6.10 -18.69
CA ILE A 2 6.99 -6.68 -18.39
C ILE A 2 7.09 -8.16 -17.98
N ASP A 3 7.89 -8.95 -18.68
CA ASP A 3 8.08 -10.37 -18.33
C ASP A 3 8.70 -10.56 -16.95
N MET A 4 9.66 -9.71 -16.59
CA MET A 4 10.29 -9.74 -15.27
C MET A 4 9.28 -9.40 -14.17
N ILE A 5 8.48 -8.35 -14.35
CA ILE A 5 7.40 -7.98 -13.42
C ILE A 5 6.38 -9.11 -13.31
N MET A 6 5.97 -9.70 -14.43
CA MET A 6 5.04 -10.81 -14.48
C MET A 6 5.59 -12.02 -13.71
N MET A 7 6.86 -12.37 -13.94
CA MET A 7 7.52 -13.45 -13.22
C MET A 7 7.60 -13.18 -11.72
N THR A 8 7.91 -11.94 -11.30
CA THR A 8 7.94 -11.55 -9.88
C THR A 8 6.57 -11.67 -9.20
N VAL A 9 5.50 -11.32 -9.90
CA VAL A 9 4.13 -11.47 -9.38
C VAL A 9 3.76 -12.96 -9.32
N LEU A 10 4.00 -13.70 -10.40
CA LEU A 10 3.61 -15.11 -10.48
C LEU A 10 4.37 -16.00 -9.49
N GLN A 11 5.64 -15.74 -9.24
CA GLN A 11 6.42 -16.54 -8.28
C GLN A 11 5.85 -16.44 -6.86
N ALA A 12 5.23 -15.32 -6.48
CA ALA A 12 4.63 -15.13 -5.16
C ALA A 12 3.29 -15.88 -4.97
N TYR A 13 2.92 -16.79 -5.88
CA TYR A 13 1.70 -17.59 -5.79
C TYR A 13 1.50 -18.32 -4.44
N PRO A 14 2.54 -18.81 -3.71
CA PRO A 14 2.31 -19.43 -2.41
C PRO A 14 1.74 -18.44 -1.40
N MET A 15 2.16 -17.17 -1.45
CA MET A 15 1.61 -16.12 -0.59
C MET A 15 0.14 -15.84 -0.92
N TYR A 16 -0.21 -15.84 -2.20
CA TYR A 16 -1.59 -15.64 -2.63
C TYR A 16 -2.49 -16.76 -2.12
N ILE A 17 -2.04 -18.02 -2.21
CA ILE A 17 -2.78 -19.17 -1.68
C ILE A 17 -2.99 -19.04 -0.17
N CYS A 18 -1.94 -18.70 0.58
CA CYS A 18 -2.04 -18.48 2.03
C CYS A 18 -2.99 -17.34 2.42
N ALA A 19 -3.20 -16.35 1.54
CA ALA A 19 -4.08 -15.22 1.78
C ALA A 19 -5.56 -15.50 1.47
N ILE A 20 -5.87 -16.51 0.65
CA ILE A 20 -7.25 -16.85 0.26
C ILE A 20 -8.16 -17.05 1.48
N PRO A 21 -7.80 -17.84 2.52
CA PRO A 21 -8.66 -18.02 3.69
C PRO A 21 -8.95 -16.72 4.43
N VAL A 22 -7.98 -15.81 4.51
CA VAL A 22 -8.12 -14.50 5.15
C VAL A 22 -9.09 -13.61 4.37
N ILE A 23 -8.94 -13.57 3.04
CA ILE A 23 -9.83 -12.80 2.16
C ILE A 23 -11.25 -13.35 2.23
N LEU A 24 -11.43 -14.67 2.07
CA LEU A 24 -12.73 -15.32 2.13
C LEU A 24 -13.40 -15.14 3.49
N GLY A 25 -12.67 -15.31 4.58
CA GLY A 25 -13.16 -15.07 5.94
C GLY A 25 -13.60 -13.61 6.14
N GLY A 26 -12.79 -12.65 5.69
CA GLY A 26 -13.12 -11.23 5.77
C GLY A 26 -14.35 -10.82 4.94
N VAL A 27 -14.50 -11.41 3.75
CA VAL A 27 -15.70 -11.25 2.90
C VAL A 27 -16.93 -11.88 3.56
N MET A 28 -16.78 -13.08 4.14
CA MET A 28 -17.86 -13.79 4.82
C MET A 28 -18.36 -13.03 6.07
N ILE A 29 -17.46 -12.43 6.85
CA ILE A 29 -17.83 -11.59 8.00
C ILE A 29 -18.64 -10.37 7.55
N ARG A 30 -18.20 -9.67 6.48
CA ARG A 30 -18.88 -8.47 5.96
C ARG A 30 -20.23 -8.78 5.33
N THR A 31 -20.32 -9.87 4.55
CA THR A 31 -21.58 -10.33 3.98
C THR A 31 -22.56 -10.86 5.04
N ARG A 32 -22.07 -11.44 6.14
CA ARG A 32 -22.92 -11.77 7.29
C ARG A 32 -23.44 -10.51 8.01
N ARG A 33 -22.64 -9.45 8.13
CA ARG A 33 -23.10 -8.14 8.63
C ARG A 33 -24.22 -7.56 7.75
N ARG A 34 -24.15 -7.75 6.42
CA ARG A 34 -25.22 -7.35 5.47
C ARG A 34 -26.59 -7.95 5.78
N LYS A 35 -26.66 -9.24 6.11
CA LYS A 35 -27.95 -9.88 6.42
C LYS A 35 -28.64 -9.24 7.63
N LYS A 36 -27.87 -8.60 8.52
CA LYS A 36 -28.39 -7.90 9.70
C LYS A 36 -28.82 -6.46 9.42
N THR A 37 -28.15 -5.74 8.51
CA THR A 37 -28.37 -4.30 8.30
C THR A 37 -29.09 -3.92 7.00
N GLY A 38 -29.16 -4.81 6.00
CA GLY A 38 -29.91 -4.58 4.75
C GLY A 38 -29.34 -3.52 3.79
N GLU A 39 -28.22 -2.88 4.13
CA GLU A 39 -27.69 -1.75 3.36
C GLU A 39 -26.97 -2.16 2.07
N LYS A 40 -27.32 -1.50 0.94
CA LYS A 40 -26.65 -1.68 -0.37
C LYS A 40 -25.17 -1.29 -0.37
N LYS A 41 -24.72 -0.43 0.57
CA LYS A 41 -23.33 0.06 0.66
C LYS A 41 -22.31 -1.05 0.96
N ILE A 42 -22.77 -2.19 1.50
CA ILE A 42 -21.88 -3.26 1.97
C ILE A 42 -21.13 -3.96 0.82
N TYR A 43 -21.69 -4.00 -0.39
CA TYR A 43 -20.97 -4.55 -1.55
C TYR A 43 -19.75 -3.71 -1.92
N LEU A 44 -19.87 -2.38 -1.87
CA LEU A 44 -18.76 -1.46 -2.14
C LEU A 44 -17.70 -1.54 -1.04
N GLU A 45 -18.10 -1.65 0.23
CA GLU A 45 -17.16 -1.87 1.34
C GLU A 45 -16.44 -3.23 1.23
N THR A 46 -17.15 -4.27 0.76
CA THR A 46 -16.56 -5.60 0.55
C THR A 46 -15.58 -5.58 -0.62
N LEU A 47 -15.91 -4.88 -1.71
CA LEU A 47 -14.99 -4.68 -2.83
C LEU A 47 -13.73 -3.92 -2.40
N ALA A 48 -13.89 -2.82 -1.66
CA ALA A 48 -12.76 -2.05 -1.12
C ALA A 48 -11.86 -2.91 -0.22
N PHE A 49 -12.45 -3.80 0.59
CA PHE A 49 -11.68 -4.74 1.41
C PHE A 49 -10.88 -5.74 0.56
N VAL A 50 -11.47 -6.31 -0.48
CA VAL A 50 -10.74 -7.22 -1.38
C VAL A 50 -9.60 -6.47 -2.06
N LEU A 51 -9.83 -5.26 -2.55
CA LEU A 51 -8.81 -4.43 -3.19
C LEU A 51 -7.68 -4.04 -2.22
N LEU A 52 -8.00 -3.79 -0.95
CA LEU A 52 -7.00 -3.57 0.11
C LEU A 52 -6.16 -4.83 0.35
N CYS A 53 -6.76 -6.01 0.40
CA CYS A 53 -6.01 -7.25 0.54
C CYS A 53 -5.09 -7.48 -0.67
N LEU A 54 -5.59 -7.23 -1.88
CA LEU A 54 -4.81 -7.36 -3.11
C LEU A 54 -3.65 -6.36 -3.17
N SER A 55 -3.82 -5.13 -2.69
CA SER A 55 -2.72 -4.16 -2.64
C SER A 55 -1.64 -4.57 -1.65
N ILE A 56 -2.01 -5.07 -0.46
CA ILE A 56 -1.05 -5.62 0.51
C ILE A 56 -0.28 -6.81 -0.10
N LEU A 57 -0.98 -7.72 -0.79
CA LEU A 57 -0.35 -8.86 -1.44
C LEU A 57 0.61 -8.46 -2.56
N LEU A 58 0.26 -7.46 -3.35
CA LEU A 58 1.12 -6.93 -4.40
C LEU A 58 2.42 -6.36 -3.81
N ILE A 59 2.32 -5.59 -2.73
CA ILE A 59 3.49 -5.04 -2.04
C ILE A 59 4.38 -6.17 -1.54
N LEU A 60 3.83 -7.11 -0.77
CA LEU A 60 4.63 -8.20 -0.21
C LEU A 60 5.28 -9.06 -1.29
N ALA A 61 4.57 -9.31 -2.40
CA ALA A 61 5.12 -10.02 -3.56
C ALA A 61 6.25 -9.23 -4.24
N ALA A 62 6.12 -7.92 -4.36
CA ALA A 62 7.12 -7.06 -5.00
C ALA A 62 8.34 -6.78 -4.12
N THR A 63 8.17 -6.67 -2.80
CA THR A 63 9.22 -6.21 -1.88
C THR A 63 9.87 -7.33 -1.09
N CYS A 64 9.09 -8.33 -0.66
CA CYS A 64 9.54 -9.35 0.29
C CYS A 64 9.75 -10.72 -0.35
N TYR A 65 9.01 -11.07 -1.40
CA TYR A 65 9.06 -12.43 -1.94
C TYR A 65 10.21 -12.65 -2.91
N SER A 66 10.97 -13.71 -2.67
CA SER A 66 11.91 -14.32 -3.61
C SER A 66 11.82 -15.85 -3.49
N ASN A 67 12.25 -16.58 -4.52
CA ASN A 67 12.24 -18.06 -4.47
C ASN A 67 13.15 -18.60 -3.36
N GLU A 68 14.22 -17.87 -3.05
CA GLU A 68 15.20 -18.20 -2.01
C GLU A 68 14.79 -17.67 -0.63
N PHE A 69 13.59 -17.08 -0.49
CA PHE A 69 13.15 -16.41 0.73
C PHE A 69 13.33 -17.31 1.96
N PHE A 70 12.87 -18.56 1.91
CA PHE A 70 12.97 -19.49 3.04
C PHE A 70 14.39 -20.00 3.30
N GLU A 71 15.27 -19.98 2.30
CA GLU A 71 16.65 -20.45 2.44
C GLU A 71 17.55 -19.39 3.08
N LEU A 72 17.34 -18.11 2.72
CA LEU A 72 18.16 -16.99 3.17
C LEU A 72 17.60 -16.29 4.42
N PHE A 73 16.33 -16.52 4.79
CA PHE A 73 15.73 -15.88 5.94
C PHE A 73 16.41 -16.29 7.25
N ASN A 74 17.05 -15.34 7.91
CA ASN A 74 17.74 -15.55 9.18
C ASN A 74 17.49 -14.38 10.14
N LEU A 75 16.86 -14.69 11.28
CA LEU A 75 16.51 -13.70 12.30
C LEU A 75 17.73 -13.07 12.99
N SER A 76 18.89 -13.73 12.96
CA SER A 76 20.12 -13.15 13.52
C SER A 76 20.58 -11.90 12.76
N ASN A 77 20.17 -11.75 11.49
CA ASN A 77 20.50 -10.58 10.67
C ASN A 77 19.85 -9.28 11.19
N LEU A 78 18.81 -9.33 12.05
CA LEU A 78 18.26 -8.14 12.69
C LEU A 78 19.29 -7.39 13.55
N SER A 79 20.32 -8.09 14.04
CA SER A 79 21.38 -7.47 14.84
C SER A 79 22.38 -6.69 13.99
N ASN A 80 22.37 -6.85 12.66
CA ASN A 80 23.28 -6.19 11.73
C ASN A 80 22.82 -4.78 11.38
N LEU A 81 22.76 -3.89 12.38
CA LEU A 81 22.32 -2.50 12.19
C LEU A 81 23.19 -1.69 11.20
N LYS A 82 24.38 -2.18 10.84
CA LYS A 82 25.25 -1.59 9.81
C LYS A 82 24.65 -1.71 8.40
N GLU A 83 23.70 -2.61 8.19
CA GLU A 83 22.98 -2.80 6.93
C GLU A 83 21.74 -1.91 6.82
N VAL A 84 21.48 -1.06 7.83
CA VAL A 84 20.46 -0.02 7.79
C VAL A 84 21.05 1.23 7.14
N HIS A 85 20.58 1.54 5.95
CA HIS A 85 20.99 2.70 5.18
C HIS A 85 20.06 3.90 5.45
N PHE A 86 20.67 5.08 5.58
CA PHE A 86 19.95 6.35 5.64
C PHE A 86 20.80 7.43 4.98
N ASP A 87 20.40 7.83 3.77
CA ASP A 87 21.05 8.91 3.02
C ASP A 87 20.02 9.92 2.47
N PRO A 88 19.61 10.91 3.29
CA PRO A 88 18.73 11.98 2.85
C PRO A 88 19.33 12.86 1.74
N SER A 89 20.66 12.99 1.71
CA SER A 89 21.35 13.89 0.78
C SER A 89 21.42 13.30 -0.61
N GLY A 90 21.82 12.04 -0.74
CA GLY A 90 21.76 11.30 -2.00
C GLY A 90 20.33 11.08 -2.45
N PHE A 91 19.38 10.90 -1.53
CA PHE A 91 17.96 10.88 -1.87
C PHE A 91 17.51 12.19 -2.56
N LEU A 92 17.81 13.35 -1.99
CA LEU A 92 17.49 14.63 -2.61
C LEU A 92 18.19 14.83 -3.96
N GLN A 93 19.47 14.47 -4.05
CA GLN A 93 20.25 14.59 -5.28
C GLN A 93 19.67 13.72 -6.39
N ASN A 94 19.31 12.48 -6.07
CA ASN A 94 18.77 11.57 -7.05
C ASN A 94 17.35 12.05 -7.51
N ILE A 95 16.55 12.73 -6.65
CA ILE A 95 15.21 13.29 -6.99
C ILE A 95 15.35 14.50 -7.87
N LEU A 96 16.23 15.42 -7.48
CA LEU A 96 16.32 16.72 -8.12
C LEU A 96 17.21 16.72 -9.35
N LEU A 97 18.25 15.89 -9.40
CA LEU A 97 19.24 15.94 -10.47
C LEU A 97 19.15 14.73 -11.38
N ILE A 98 19.15 13.52 -10.83
CA ILE A 98 19.23 12.30 -11.64
C ILE A 98 17.88 11.97 -12.30
N SER A 99 16.78 12.11 -11.57
CA SER A 99 15.43 11.92 -12.11
C SER A 99 15.08 13.01 -13.14
N LEU A 100 15.41 14.28 -12.87
CA LEU A 100 15.19 15.40 -13.81
C LEU A 100 16.10 15.35 -15.03
N ALA A 101 17.28 14.73 -14.94
CA ALA A 101 18.16 14.46 -16.08
C ALA A 101 17.67 13.29 -16.97
N GLY A 102 16.48 12.73 -16.70
CA GLY A 102 15.83 11.73 -17.55
C GLY A 102 16.15 10.27 -17.21
N SER A 103 16.71 9.98 -16.03
CA SER A 103 16.94 8.61 -15.59
C SER A 103 15.63 7.92 -15.21
N PHE A 104 15.02 7.23 -16.17
CA PHE A 104 13.80 6.44 -15.94
C PHE A 104 13.93 5.44 -14.79
N HIS A 105 15.10 4.81 -14.60
CA HIS A 105 15.29 3.83 -13.53
C HIS A 105 15.27 4.44 -12.13
N ALA A 106 15.93 5.59 -11.93
CA ALA A 106 15.94 6.27 -10.63
C ALA A 106 14.52 6.76 -10.27
N THR A 107 13.79 7.31 -11.24
CA THR A 107 12.41 7.75 -11.05
C THR A 107 11.48 6.59 -10.68
N ILE A 108 11.60 5.45 -11.37
CA ILE A 108 10.72 4.29 -11.15
C ILE A 108 10.89 3.69 -9.76
N ASN A 109 12.11 3.63 -9.21
CA ASN A 109 12.31 3.02 -7.88
C ASN A 109 11.55 3.77 -6.78
N TRP A 110 11.63 5.10 -6.77
CA TRP A 110 11.05 5.87 -5.67
C TRP A 110 9.58 6.20 -5.85
N VAL A 111 9.19 6.53 -7.10
CA VAL A 111 7.78 6.66 -7.44
C VAL A 111 7.10 5.31 -7.25
N GLY A 112 7.77 4.20 -7.56
CA GLY A 112 7.28 2.84 -7.33
C GLY A 112 6.94 2.60 -5.86
N ASN A 113 7.90 2.79 -4.96
CA ASN A 113 7.69 2.60 -3.52
C ASN A 113 6.53 3.47 -2.99
N MET A 114 6.50 4.75 -3.35
CA MET A 114 5.41 5.65 -2.98
C MET A 114 4.05 5.19 -3.56
N VAL A 115 3.97 4.89 -4.86
CA VAL A 115 2.71 4.53 -5.54
C VAL A 115 2.16 3.21 -5.03
N LEU A 116 3.02 2.26 -4.65
CA LEU A 116 2.61 0.97 -4.10
C LEU A 116 1.75 1.10 -2.83
N PHE A 117 2.00 2.13 -2.00
CA PHE A 117 1.25 2.37 -0.77
C PHE A 117 -0.02 3.22 -0.94
N VAL A 118 -0.18 3.92 -2.07
CA VAL A 118 -1.38 4.75 -2.37
C VAL A 118 -2.68 3.94 -2.26
N PRO A 119 -2.81 2.73 -2.84
CA PRO A 119 -4.01 1.92 -2.71
C PRO A 119 -4.35 1.54 -1.25
N ILE A 120 -3.34 1.30 -0.40
CA ILE A 120 -3.57 0.97 1.02
C ILE A 120 -4.24 2.14 1.74
N GLY A 121 -3.71 3.35 1.59
CA GLY A 121 -4.29 4.55 2.19
C GLY A 121 -5.72 4.80 1.68
N PHE A 122 -5.91 4.67 0.36
CA PHE A 122 -7.19 4.91 -0.30
C PHE A 122 -8.28 3.93 0.17
N PHE A 123 -8.04 2.63 0.07
CA PHE A 123 -9.05 1.62 0.43
C PHE A 123 -9.28 1.53 1.94
N SER A 124 -8.26 1.82 2.76
CA SER A 124 -8.44 1.93 4.21
C SER A 124 -9.38 3.07 4.57
N MET A 125 -9.21 4.25 3.95
CA MET A 125 -10.14 5.37 4.15
C MET A 125 -11.57 5.04 3.68
N TRP A 126 -11.71 4.31 2.56
CA TRP A 126 -13.02 3.85 2.09
C TRP A 126 -13.73 3.01 3.15
N ILE A 127 -13.04 2.02 3.71
CA ILE A 127 -13.63 1.10 4.69
C ILE A 127 -13.90 1.79 6.04
N SER A 128 -13.00 2.66 6.50
CA SER A 128 -13.03 3.21 7.85
C SER A 128 -13.89 4.45 8.03
N ARG A 129 -14.43 5.03 6.94
CA ARG A 129 -15.20 6.30 6.91
C ARG A 129 -14.32 7.52 7.22
N ILE A 130 -14.72 8.68 6.70
CA ILE A 130 -13.90 9.91 6.72
C ILE A 130 -13.85 10.50 8.13
N ASN A 131 -12.69 10.44 8.78
CA ASN A 131 -12.38 11.16 10.02
C ASN A 131 -10.86 11.45 10.07
N THR A 132 -10.46 12.62 10.54
CA THR A 132 -9.06 13.03 10.69
C THR A 132 -8.25 12.10 11.60
N HIS A 133 -8.83 11.62 12.70
CA HIS A 133 -8.18 10.63 13.58
C HIS A 133 -7.96 9.29 12.89
N ILE A 134 -8.85 8.91 11.97
CA ILE A 134 -8.74 7.67 11.19
C ILE A 134 -7.62 7.82 10.15
N LYS A 135 -7.55 8.96 9.47
CA LYS A 135 -6.47 9.28 8.53
C LYS A 135 -5.10 9.12 9.19
N MET A 136 -4.88 9.72 10.36
CA MET A 136 -3.62 9.60 11.09
C MET A 136 -3.30 8.15 11.47
N LYS A 137 -4.30 7.38 11.93
CA LYS A 137 -4.10 5.95 12.23
C LYS A 137 -3.66 5.17 11.00
N ILE A 138 -4.27 5.42 9.84
CA ILE A 138 -3.92 4.75 8.59
C ILE A 138 -2.48 5.10 8.18
N VAL A 139 -2.07 6.37 8.27
CA VAL A 139 -0.70 6.80 7.93
C VAL A 139 0.32 6.14 8.87
N ILE A 140 0.05 6.12 10.17
CA ILE A 140 0.90 5.43 11.15
C ILE A 140 0.97 3.92 10.86
N SER A 141 -0.17 3.29 10.51
CA SER A 141 -0.18 1.88 10.10
C SER A 141 0.63 1.64 8.83
N CYS A 142 0.62 2.56 7.86
CA CYS A 142 1.47 2.47 6.66
C CYS A 142 2.96 2.56 7.04
N MET A 143 3.32 3.47 7.93
CA MET A 143 4.70 3.60 8.43
C MET A 143 5.16 2.32 9.13
N ILE A 144 4.36 1.80 10.07
CA ILE A 144 4.66 0.54 10.78
C ILE A 144 4.77 -0.62 9.79
N PHE A 145 3.85 -0.72 8.83
CA PHE A 145 3.89 -1.77 7.82
C PHE A 145 5.15 -1.68 6.96
N SER A 146 5.57 -0.48 6.57
CA SER A 146 6.82 -0.28 5.85
C SER A 146 8.04 -0.65 6.69
N ILE A 147 8.07 -0.32 7.98
CA ILE A 147 9.14 -0.76 8.88
C ILE A 147 9.20 -2.29 8.94
N VAL A 148 8.05 -2.97 9.02
CA VAL A 148 8.00 -4.44 9.01
C VAL A 148 8.56 -5.01 7.69
N ILE A 149 8.32 -4.35 6.55
CA ILE A 149 8.90 -4.74 5.26
C ILE A 149 10.42 -4.62 5.30
N GLU A 150 10.96 -3.48 5.70
CA GLU A 150 12.43 -3.26 5.79
C GLU A 150 13.08 -4.26 6.76
N LEU A 151 12.46 -4.53 7.91
CA LEU A 151 12.94 -5.53 8.86
C LEU A 151 12.90 -6.94 8.28
N THR A 152 11.88 -7.27 7.48
CA THR A 152 11.79 -8.56 6.78
C THR A 152 12.89 -8.69 5.73
N GLN A 153 13.22 -7.60 5.04
CA GLN A 153 14.31 -7.56 4.06
C GLN A 153 15.68 -7.72 4.73
N LEU A 154 15.89 -7.13 5.91
CA LEU A 154 17.09 -7.38 6.73
C LEU A 154 17.23 -8.85 7.13
N CYS A 155 16.14 -9.52 7.53
CA CYS A 155 16.19 -10.98 7.80
C CYS A 155 16.71 -11.76 6.60
N TYR A 156 16.37 -11.31 5.39
CA TYR A 156 16.76 -11.92 4.12
C TYR A 156 18.17 -11.48 3.65
N GLY A 157 18.89 -10.67 4.43
CA GLY A 157 20.26 -10.20 4.11
C GLY A 157 20.29 -9.07 3.07
N ARG A 158 19.17 -8.35 2.89
CA ARG A 158 19.12 -7.13 2.09
C ARG A 158 19.34 -5.91 2.97
N LEU A 159 19.95 -4.88 2.38
CA LEU A 159 20.05 -3.55 2.99
C LEU A 159 18.65 -2.97 3.19
N ALA A 160 18.33 -2.56 4.41
CA ALA A 160 17.14 -1.77 4.69
C ALA A 160 17.40 -0.30 4.39
N ASP A 161 16.41 0.40 3.84
CA ASP A 161 16.50 1.83 3.55
C ASP A 161 15.42 2.62 4.30
N VAL A 162 15.86 3.50 5.20
CA VAL A 162 14.96 4.39 5.94
C VAL A 162 14.20 5.34 5.00
N MET A 163 14.76 5.68 3.84
CA MET A 163 14.08 6.52 2.85
C MET A 163 12.90 5.79 2.19
N ASP A 164 12.94 4.46 2.09
CA ASP A 164 11.80 3.68 1.59
C ASP A 164 10.63 3.72 2.58
N VAL A 165 10.90 3.71 3.89
CA VAL A 165 9.86 3.94 4.92
C VAL A 165 9.20 5.30 4.74
N VAL A 166 9.98 6.35 4.45
CA VAL A 166 9.44 7.70 4.23
C VAL A 166 8.58 7.75 2.96
N LEU A 167 9.05 7.16 1.86
CA LEU A 167 8.32 7.11 0.59
C LEU A 167 7.00 6.34 0.71
N ASN A 168 7.04 5.15 1.32
CA ASN A 168 5.88 4.31 1.55
C ASN A 168 4.84 4.99 2.45
N THR A 169 5.31 5.65 3.53
CA THR A 169 4.44 6.42 4.42
C THR A 169 3.78 7.59 3.66
N THR A 170 4.56 8.28 2.82
CA THR A 170 4.06 9.37 1.96
C THR A 170 3.01 8.86 0.97
N GLY A 171 3.23 7.69 0.38
CA GLY A 171 2.26 7.00 -0.46
C GLY A 171 0.94 6.74 0.24
N GLY A 172 1.00 6.21 1.47
CA GLY A 172 -0.18 5.99 2.30
C GLY A 172 -0.94 7.29 2.62
N PHE A 173 -0.22 8.38 2.89
CA PHE A 173 -0.82 9.70 3.07
C PHE A 173 -1.51 10.22 1.80
N ILE A 174 -0.84 10.13 0.64
CA ILE A 174 -1.40 10.52 -0.66
C ILE A 174 -2.67 9.71 -0.96
N GLY A 175 -2.69 8.41 -0.67
CA GLY A 175 -3.88 7.56 -0.80
C GLY A 175 -5.06 8.07 0.03
N CYS A 176 -4.81 8.49 1.26
CA CYS A 176 -5.85 9.07 2.13
C CYS A 176 -6.40 10.40 1.61
N GLU A 177 -5.52 11.27 1.10
CA GLU A 177 -5.94 12.55 0.53
C GLU A 177 -6.71 12.35 -0.78
N LEU A 178 -6.28 11.42 -1.64
CA LEU A 178 -6.98 11.08 -2.87
C LEU A 178 -8.42 10.63 -2.60
N PHE A 179 -8.63 9.78 -1.59
CA PHE A 179 -9.97 9.36 -1.20
C PHE A 179 -10.82 10.55 -0.72
N THR A 180 -10.23 11.40 0.14
CA THR A 180 -10.90 12.59 0.69
C THR A 180 -11.31 13.55 -0.42
N TYR A 181 -10.43 13.78 -1.40
CA TYR A 181 -10.68 14.62 -2.56
C TYR A 181 -11.78 14.09 -3.47
N ILE A 182 -11.79 12.78 -3.78
CA ILE A 182 -12.84 12.17 -4.61
C ILE A 182 -14.21 12.28 -3.91
N MET A 183 -14.25 12.10 -2.59
CA MET A 183 -15.48 12.19 -1.83
C MET A 183 -16.04 13.62 -1.79
N SER A 184 -15.19 14.63 -1.59
CA SER A 184 -15.62 16.03 -1.61
C SER A 184 -16.13 16.46 -3.00
N LEU A 185 -15.47 16.01 -4.07
CA LEU A 185 -15.93 16.26 -5.44
C LEU A 185 -17.32 15.65 -5.69
N THR A 186 -17.54 14.42 -5.22
CA THR A 186 -18.82 13.71 -5.37
C THR A 186 -19.96 14.40 -4.61
N GLU A 187 -19.69 14.93 -3.42
CA GLU A 187 -20.67 15.69 -2.64
C GLU A 187 -21.04 17.01 -3.32
N ASN A 188 -20.04 17.75 -3.82
CA ASN A 188 -20.25 18.99 -4.56
C ASN A 188 -21.10 18.78 -5.83
N LEU A 189 -20.83 17.72 -6.59
CA LEU A 189 -21.60 17.40 -7.79
C LEU A 189 -23.05 17.03 -7.47
N LYS A 190 -23.30 16.27 -6.40
CA LYS A 190 -24.66 15.95 -5.93
C LYS A 190 -25.42 17.21 -5.49
N GLY A 191 -24.73 18.16 -4.85
CA GLY A 191 -25.30 19.46 -4.47
C GLY A 191 -25.79 20.24 -5.69
N ARG A 192 -24.95 20.37 -6.72
CA ARG A 192 -25.29 21.06 -7.97
C ARG A 192 -26.45 20.41 -8.72
N TYR A 193 -26.46 19.08 -8.85
CA TYR A 193 -27.56 18.35 -9.52
C TYR A 193 -28.92 18.59 -8.85
N LYS A 194 -28.96 18.61 -7.51
CA LYS A 194 -30.20 18.90 -6.76
C LYS A 194 -30.67 20.34 -6.92
N GLN A 195 -29.77 21.29 -7.18
CA GLN A 195 -30.13 22.69 -7.43
C GLN A 195 -30.72 22.86 -8.84
N VAL A 196 -30.14 22.22 -9.85
CA VAL A 196 -30.62 22.30 -11.24
C VAL A 196 -32.01 21.68 -11.42
N ASN A 197 -32.29 20.55 -10.78
CA ASN A 197 -33.56 19.82 -10.93
C ASN A 197 -34.65 20.21 -9.93
N LYS A 198 -34.48 21.31 -9.19
CA LYS A 198 -35.51 21.90 -8.32
C LYS A 198 -36.32 23.01 -9.01
N VAL A 199 -36.04 23.27 -10.29
CA VAL A 199 -36.82 24.12 -11.20
C VAL A 199 -37.72 23.22 -12.04
#